data_AF-A0A7V2H1W0-F1
#
_entry.id   AF-A0A7V2H1W0-F1
#
_cell.length_a   1.000
_cell.length_b   1.000
_cell.length_c   1.000
_cell.angle_alpha   90.00
_cell.angle_beta   90.00
_cell.angle_gamma   90.00
#
_symmetry.space_group_name_H-M   'P 1'
#
loop_
_entity.id
_entity.type
_entity.pdbx_description
1 polymer ?
#
loop_
_entity_poly.entity_id
_entity_poly.type
_entity_poly.pdbx_seq_one_letter_code
_entity_poly.pdbx_strand_id
1 'polypeptide(L)'
;MNESRLLTPHEAEAVVEERIEMFGLGALPRVTVTPLADGMWRVRWENLEATVPPMTAEAWRAWLENNVGSLDPGDLETTES
;
A
#
# COMPACT_ATOMS: atom_id res chain seq x y z
N MET A 1 -0.94 -16.36 9.71
CA MET A 1 -2.39 -16.19 10.04
C MET A 1 -3.03 -15.55 8.81
N ASN A 2 -3.82 -16.30 8.03
CA ASN A 2 -4.54 -15.84 6.82
C ASN A 2 -3.73 -15.21 5.65
N GLU A 3 -2.43 -15.48 5.51
CA GLU A 3 -1.60 -14.84 4.46
C GLU A 3 -1.91 -15.32 3.03
N SER A 4 -2.55 -16.48 2.87
CA SER A 4 -2.86 -17.05 1.55
C SER A 4 -4.19 -16.57 0.96
N ARG A 5 -4.96 -15.76 1.68
CA ARG A 5 -6.25 -15.24 1.21
C ARG A 5 -6.03 -13.94 0.44
N LEU A 6 -6.73 -13.81 -0.69
CA LEU A 6 -6.83 -12.52 -1.39
C LEU A 6 -7.47 -11.49 -0.47
N LEU A 7 -6.84 -10.34 -0.35
CA LEU A 7 -7.39 -9.23 0.41
C LEU A 7 -8.67 -8.74 -0.26
N THR A 8 -9.57 -8.16 0.53
CA THR A 8 -10.56 -7.22 0.00
C THR A 8 -9.93 -5.83 -0.14
N PRO A 9 -10.52 -4.93 -0.95
CA PRO A 9 -10.04 -3.54 -1.05
C PRO A 9 -9.87 -2.89 0.33
N HIS A 10 -10.82 -3.11 1.24
CA HIS A 10 -10.77 -2.59 2.60
C HIS A 10 -9.63 -3.18 3.44
N GLU A 11 -9.39 -4.49 3.34
CA GLU A 11 -8.24 -5.11 4.01
C GLU A 11 -6.90 -4.62 3.43
N ALA A 12 -6.85 -4.32 2.13
CA ALA A 12 -5.66 -3.74 1.51
C ALA A 12 -5.38 -2.31 2.00
N GLU A 13 -6.43 -1.50 2.18
CA GLU A 13 -6.32 -0.17 2.80
C GLU A 13 -5.80 -0.27 4.24
N ALA A 14 -6.37 -1.16 5.06
CA ALA A 14 -5.96 -1.35 6.45
C ALA A 14 -4.48 -1.74 6.60
N VAL A 15 -3.95 -2.60 5.72
CA VAL A 15 -2.51 -2.97 5.72
C VAL A 15 -1.61 -1.76 5.49
N VAL A 16 -2.07 -0.80 4.69
CA VAL A 16 -1.32 0.44 4.46
C VAL A 16 -1.43 1.37 5.67
N GLU A 17 -2.61 1.52 6.25
CA GLU A 17 -2.83 2.32 7.46
C GLU A 17 -1.97 1.82 8.63
N GLU A 18 -1.96 0.51 8.89
CA GLU A 18 -1.13 -0.09 9.95
C GLU A 18 0.37 0.18 9.74
N ARG A 19 0.84 0.19 8.48
CA ARG A 19 2.23 0.56 8.19
C ARG A 19 2.46 2.04 8.44
N ILE A 20 1.61 2.88 7.86
CA ILE A 20 1.62 4.34 7.98
C ILE A 20 1.69 4.79 9.46
N GLU A 21 0.91 4.18 10.34
CA GLU A 21 0.91 4.50 11.78
C GLU A 21 2.26 4.24 12.45
N MET A 22 3.07 3.29 11.95
CA MET A 22 4.44 3.05 12.44
C MET A 22 5.45 4.13 12.00
N PHE A 23 5.17 4.94 10.96
CA PHE A 23 6.09 5.96 10.43
C PHE A 23 6.06 7.30 11.18
N GLY A 24 5.10 7.51 12.07
CA GLY A 24 4.95 8.77 12.80
C GLY A 24 4.05 9.77 12.06
N LEU A 25 2.96 10.14 12.74
CA LEU A 25 1.86 10.97 12.25
C LEU A 25 2.28 12.44 12.09
N GLY A 26 2.43 12.88 10.84
CA GLY A 26 2.52 14.30 10.50
C GLY A 26 1.69 14.71 9.29
N ALA A 27 1.66 13.88 8.24
CA ALA A 27 0.91 14.16 7.02
C ALA A 27 0.85 12.89 6.16
N LEU A 28 0.22 11.81 6.66
CA LEU A 28 0.34 10.55 5.94
C LEU A 28 -0.72 10.45 4.83
N PRO A 29 -0.29 10.19 3.59
CA PRO A 29 -1.19 10.07 2.46
C PRO A 29 -2.06 8.82 2.58
N ARG A 30 -3.38 9.03 2.54
CA ARG A 30 -4.35 7.95 2.59
C ARG A 30 -4.29 7.19 1.26
N VAL A 31 -3.91 5.91 1.30
CA VAL A 31 -4.15 5.04 0.15
C VAL A 31 -5.66 4.85 0.00
N THR A 32 -6.17 4.87 -1.23
CA THR A 32 -7.55 4.51 -1.52
C THR A 32 -7.55 3.37 -2.51
N VAL A 33 -8.24 2.28 -2.18
CA VAL A 33 -8.35 1.10 -3.06
C VAL A 33 -9.77 0.97 -3.54
N THR A 34 -10.01 1.30 -4.81
CA THR A 34 -11.33 1.25 -5.43
C THR A 34 -11.46 0.02 -6.34
N PRO A 35 -12.43 -0.88 -6.13
CA PRO A 35 -12.69 -1.97 -7.06
C PRO A 35 -13.24 -1.44 -8.40
N LEU A 36 -12.76 -2.00 -9.51
CA LEU A 36 -13.20 -1.71 -10.87
C LEU A 36 -14.11 -2.82 -11.40
N ALA A 37 -14.89 -2.52 -12.44
CA ALA A 37 -15.84 -3.46 -13.06
C ALA A 37 -15.15 -4.73 -13.61
N ASP A 38 -13.90 -4.62 -14.04
CA ASP A 38 -13.09 -5.72 -14.58
C ASP A 38 -12.50 -6.64 -13.49
N GLY A 39 -12.85 -6.44 -12.21
CA GLY A 39 -12.35 -7.22 -11.09
C GLY A 39 -10.94 -6.83 -10.62
N MET A 40 -10.38 -5.75 -11.18
CA MET A 40 -9.12 -5.14 -10.75
C MET A 40 -9.36 -4.06 -9.69
N TRP A 41 -8.30 -3.59 -9.05
CA TRP A 41 -8.32 -2.50 -8.07
C TRP A 41 -7.56 -1.30 -8.59
N ARG A 42 -8.17 -0.12 -8.49
CA ARG A 42 -7.49 1.16 -8.65
C ARG A 42 -6.98 1.62 -7.30
N VAL A 43 -5.66 1.71 -7.19
CA VAL A 43 -4.93 2.18 -6.02
C VAL A 43 -4.53 3.62 -6.27
N ARG A 44 -4.85 4.51 -5.33
CA ARG A 44 -4.42 5.90 -5.35
C ARG A 44 -3.66 6.23 -4.08
N TRP A 45 -2.48 6.81 -4.22
CA TRP A 45 -1.61 7.28 -3.16
C TRP A 45 -0.95 8.59 -3.61
N GLU A 46 -1.29 9.73 -3.02
CA GLU A 46 -0.78 11.06 -3.45
C GLU A 46 -0.85 11.28 -4.97
N ASN A 47 0.31 11.26 -5.63
CA ASN A 47 0.49 11.45 -7.06
C ASN A 47 0.64 10.12 -7.82
N LEU A 48 0.62 9.00 -7.11
CA LEU A 48 0.65 7.65 -7.66
C LEU A 48 -0.78 7.15 -7.85
N GLU A 49 -1.08 6.72 -9.08
CA GLU A 49 -2.28 5.96 -9.42
C GLU A 49 -1.86 4.70 -10.16
N ALA A 50 -2.31 3.55 -9.66
CA ALA A 50 -2.01 2.26 -10.26
C ALA A 50 -3.24 1.37 -10.33
N THR A 51 -3.29 0.48 -11.30
CA THR A 51 -4.32 -0.55 -11.41
C THR A 51 -3.66 -1.90 -11.19
N VAL A 52 -4.09 -2.61 -10.16
CA VAL A 52 -3.52 -3.89 -9.74
C VAL A 52 -4.59 -4.98 -9.64
N PRO A 53 -4.28 -6.26 -9.89
CA PRO A 53 -5.20 -7.34 -9.61
C PRO A 53 -5.36 -7.54 -8.08
N PRO A 54 -6.45 -8.18 -7.64
CA PRO A 54 -6.59 -8.63 -6.26
C PRO A 54 -5.43 -9.57 -5.91
N MET A 55 -4.82 -9.33 -4.75
CA MET A 55 -3.63 -10.08 -4.32
C MET A 55 -3.64 -10.36 -2.81
N THR A 56 -2.74 -11.22 -2.37
CA THR A 56 -2.56 -11.56 -0.95
C THR A 56 -1.90 -10.41 -0.19
N ALA A 57 -1.94 -10.45 1.14
CA ALA A 57 -1.26 -9.46 1.97
C ALA A 57 0.24 -9.37 1.68
N GLU A 58 0.91 -10.50 1.46
CA GLU A 58 2.33 -10.54 1.13
C GLU A 58 2.64 -9.87 -0.20
N ALA A 59 1.89 -10.21 -1.26
CA ALA A 59 2.05 -9.60 -2.58
C ALA A 59 1.73 -8.10 -2.55
N TRP A 60 0.72 -7.70 -1.78
CA TRP A 60 0.36 -6.30 -1.59
C TRP A 60 1.47 -5.51 -0.91
N ARG A 61 2.07 -6.06 0.15
CA ARG A 61 3.22 -5.46 0.84
C ARG A 61 4.41 -5.28 -0.09
N ALA A 62 4.79 -6.33 -0.82
CA ALA A 62 5.89 -6.26 -1.78
C ALA A 62 5.62 -5.22 -2.90
N TRP A 63 4.37 -5.11 -3.36
CA TRP A 63 3.99 -4.11 -4.34
C TRP A 63 4.15 -2.68 -3.80
N LEU A 64 3.70 -2.43 -2.55
CA LEU A 64 3.85 -1.13 -1.90
C LEU A 64 5.33 -0.74 -1.77
N GLU A 65 6.16 -1.66 -1.28
CA GLU A 65 7.61 -1.44 -1.13
C GLU A 65 8.27 -1.05 -2.47
N ASN A 66 7.83 -1.66 -3.58
CA ASN A 66 8.39 -1.39 -4.90
C ASN A 66 7.84 -0.11 -5.58
N ASN A 67 6.61 0.29 -5.30
CA ASN A 67 5.92 1.38 -6.04
C ASN A 67 5.83 2.67 -5.25
N VAL A 68 5.63 2.57 -3.95
CA VAL A 68 5.53 3.71 -3.04
C VAL A 68 6.90 4.01 -2.41
N GLY A 69 7.76 3.01 -2.32
CA GLY A 69 9.05 3.08 -1.67
C GLY A 69 9.08 2.26 -0.39
N SER A 70 10.27 2.13 0.20
CA SER A 70 10.44 1.46 1.48
C SER A 70 9.67 2.24 2.54
N LEU A 71 8.46 1.78 2.83
CA LEU A 71 7.78 2.08 4.08
C LEU A 71 8.50 1.28 5.17
N ASP A 72 9.79 1.58 5.37
CA ASP A 72 10.64 1.11 6.46
C ASP A 72 11.22 2.33 7.20
N PRO A 73 11.10 2.39 8.54
CA PRO A 73 11.49 3.58 9.31
C PRO A 73 12.99 3.90 9.22
N GLY A 74 13.81 3.00 8.66
CA GLY A 74 15.23 3.22 8.41
C GLY A 74 15.58 3.90 7.08
N ASP A 75 14.64 4.13 6.16
CA ASP A 75 14.91 4.65 4.81
C ASP A 75 14.59 6.15 4.63
N LEU A 76 14.30 6.88 5.73
CA LEU A 76 14.14 8.34 5.72
C LEU A 76 15.47 9.11 5.81
N GLU A 77 16.61 8.42 5.75
CA GLU A 77 17.93 9.02 5.59
C GLU A 77 18.59 8.47 4.32
N THR A 78 18.30 9.07 3.16
CA THR A 78 19.25 9.42 2.07
C THR A 78 18.55 9.57 0.72
N THR A 79 17.91 10.71 0.49
CA THR A 79 17.91 11.32 -0.86
C THR A 79 18.76 12.58 -0.82
N GLU A 80 20.05 12.38 -0.55
CA GLU A 80 21.11 13.34 -0.88
C GLU A 80 22.17 12.59 -1.71
N SER A 81 22.14 12.76 -3.03
CA SER A 81 23.31 12.71 -3.92
C SER A 81 22.93 13.24 -5.31
#